data_AF-A0A524BDK5-F1
#
_entry.id   AF-A0A524BDK5-F1
#
_cell.length_a   1.000
_cell.length_b   1.000
_cell.length_c   1.000
_cell.angle_alpha   90.00
_cell.angle_beta   90.00
_cell.angle_gamma   90.00
#
_symmetry.space_group_name_H-M   'P 1'
#
loop_
_entity.id
_entity.type
_entity.pdbx_description
1 polymer ?
#
loop_
_entity_poly.entity_id
_entity_poly.type
_entity_poly.pdbx_seq_one_letter_code
_entity_poly.pdbx_strand_id
1 'polypeptide(L)'
;MSACDHVPVTSDGAPEGTAYEWYRRAIDLLERGDASASLVLLDRVLTEDPDSVSAREARARALFDARRFDEAADAFDSLVQVNPSDDFAHYGLGMALWRLQRFRHAEDHLAMASVMRPDRDDYRTALDQVRATLRARRQAGLPLEGPLDAGGP
;
A
#
# COMPACT_ATOMS: atom_id res chain seq x y z
N MET A 1 32.48 10.08 3.48
CA MET A 1 31.84 11.40 3.54
C MET A 1 30.52 11.27 2.81
N SER A 2 29.43 11.10 3.56
CA SER A 2 28.09 10.87 3.01
C SER A 2 27.63 12.11 2.24
N ALA A 3 27.29 11.93 0.97
CA ALA A 3 26.54 12.92 0.23
C ALA A 3 25.12 12.94 0.81
N CYS A 4 24.79 13.98 1.57
CA CYS A 4 23.39 14.28 1.86
C CYS A 4 22.72 14.58 0.52
N ASP A 5 21.78 13.72 0.13
CA ASP A 5 20.94 13.85 -1.05
C ASP A 5 20.05 15.09 -0.87
N HIS A 6 20.57 16.26 -1.22
CA HIS A 6 19.81 17.50 -1.19
C HIS A 6 18.90 17.49 -2.42
N VAL A 7 17.60 17.28 -2.21
CA VAL A 7 16.59 17.47 -3.26
C VAL A 7 16.69 18.93 -3.73
N PRO A 8 17.06 19.20 -5.00
CA PRO A 8 17.03 20.56 -5.52
C PRO A 8 15.59 21.08 -5.45
N VAL A 9 15.42 22.14 -4.67
CA VAL A 9 14.15 22.85 -4.47
C VAL A 9 14.23 24.22 -5.14
N THR A 10 13.14 24.62 -5.78
CA THR A 10 12.91 25.99 -6.26
C THR A 10 13.01 26.99 -5.10
N SER A 11 13.07 28.29 -5.41
CA SER A 11 13.11 29.36 -4.39
C SER A 11 11.92 29.36 -3.41
N ASP A 12 10.84 28.64 -3.72
CA ASP A 12 9.65 28.47 -2.87
C ASP A 12 9.70 27.18 -2.01
N GLY A 13 10.76 26.37 -2.11
CA GLY A 13 10.90 25.10 -1.39
C GLY A 13 10.18 23.91 -2.06
N ALA A 14 9.60 24.09 -3.25
CA ALA A 14 9.02 23.01 -4.05
C ALA A 14 10.11 22.31 -4.88
N PRO A 15 10.12 20.96 -4.96
CA PRO A 15 11.08 20.24 -5.82
C PRO A 15 10.97 20.73 -7.27
N GLU A 16 12.09 21.07 -7.92
CA GLU A 16 12.09 21.45 -9.34
C GLU A 16 11.68 20.25 -10.21
N GLY A 17 10.74 20.44 -11.14
CA GLY A 17 10.40 19.43 -12.15
C GLY A 17 8.92 19.44 -12.58
N THR A 18 8.62 18.70 -13.65
CA THR A 18 7.24 18.39 -14.08
C THR A 18 6.61 17.31 -13.21
N ALA A 19 5.28 17.17 -13.24
CA ALA A 19 4.58 16.07 -12.56
C ALA A 19 5.17 14.68 -12.94
N TYR A 20 5.60 14.51 -14.18
CA TYR A 20 6.28 13.29 -14.63
C TYR A 20 7.64 13.07 -13.94
N GLU A 21 8.45 14.11 -13.77
CA GLU A 21 9.77 14.03 -13.10
C GLU A 21 9.62 13.76 -11.61
N TRP A 22 8.68 14.41 -10.94
CA TRP A 22 8.35 14.12 -9.54
C TRP A 22 7.88 12.69 -9.36
N TYR A 23 7.01 12.21 -10.26
CA TYR A 23 6.54 10.82 -10.24
C TYR A 23 7.72 9.84 -10.38
N ARG A 24 8.59 10.03 -11.38
CA ARG A 24 9.78 9.17 -11.57
C ARG A 24 10.68 9.14 -10.34
N ARG A 25 10.93 10.30 -9.74
CA ARG A 25 11.75 10.40 -8.52
C ARG A 25 11.06 9.74 -7.32
N ALA A 26 9.74 9.86 -7.22
CA ALA A 26 8.98 9.19 -6.17
C ALA A 26 9.06 7.67 -6.27
N ILE A 27 9.05 7.12 -7.48
CA ILE A 27 9.24 5.67 -7.70
C ILE A 27 10.65 5.23 -7.31
N ASP A 28 11.70 5.97 -7.71
CA ASP A 28 13.08 5.67 -7.30
C ASP A 28 13.25 5.72 -5.76
N LEU A 29 12.60 6.68 -5.08
CA LEU A 29 12.58 6.74 -3.62
C LEU A 29 11.87 5.52 -2.99
N LEU A 30 10.77 5.06 -3.57
CA LEU A 30 10.11 3.82 -3.12
C LEU A 30 11.02 2.61 -3.24
N GLU A 31 11.76 2.49 -4.34
CA GLU A 31 12.71 1.40 -4.56
C GLU A 31 13.87 1.43 -3.57
N ARG A 32 14.28 2.63 -3.12
CA ARG A 32 15.29 2.83 -2.08
C ARG A 32 14.76 2.64 -0.65
N GLY A 33 13.45 2.57 -0.48
CA GLY A 33 12.78 2.45 0.82
C GLY A 33 12.46 3.78 1.51
N ASP A 34 12.70 4.91 0.84
CA ASP A 34 12.44 6.27 1.34
C ASP A 34 10.97 6.66 1.14
N ALA A 35 10.06 5.88 1.71
CA ALA A 35 8.62 6.01 1.51
C ALA A 35 8.07 7.39 1.92
N SER A 36 8.57 7.97 3.02
CA SER A 36 8.15 9.30 3.48
C SER A 36 8.51 10.41 2.49
N ALA A 37 9.69 10.34 1.87
CA ALA A 37 10.10 11.32 0.86
C ALA A 37 9.32 11.12 -0.46
N SER A 38 9.05 9.86 -0.81
CA SER A 38 8.21 9.54 -1.96
C SER A 38 6.81 10.13 -1.84
N LEU A 39 6.18 10.03 -0.66
CA LEU A 39 4.84 10.60 -0.41
C LEU A 39 4.78 12.10 -0.70
N VAL A 40 5.81 12.87 -0.29
CA VAL A 40 5.86 14.31 -0.54
C VAL A 40 5.84 14.61 -2.05
N LEU A 41 6.58 13.83 -2.84
CA LEU A 41 6.60 14.00 -4.29
C LEU A 41 5.28 13.58 -4.93
N LEU A 42 4.69 12.47 -4.48
CA LEU A 42 3.41 11.97 -5.01
C LEU A 42 2.25 12.91 -4.70
N ASP A 43 2.23 13.53 -3.52
CA ASP A 43 1.24 14.56 -3.18
C ASP A 43 1.34 15.77 -4.12
N ARG A 44 2.55 16.11 -4.58
CA ARG A 44 2.74 17.15 -5.62
C ARG A 44 2.25 16.70 -6.99
N VAL A 45 2.55 15.47 -7.39
CA VAL A 45 2.02 14.89 -8.65
C VAL A 45 0.49 14.94 -8.66
N LEU A 46 -0.15 14.54 -7.57
CA LEU A 46 -1.61 14.53 -7.43
C LEU A 46 -2.23 15.92 -7.26
N THR A 47 -1.44 16.94 -6.92
CA THR A 47 -1.90 18.34 -6.94
C THR A 47 -2.03 18.84 -8.39
N GLU A 48 -1.08 18.48 -9.26
CA GLU A 48 -1.09 18.86 -10.67
C GLU A 48 -2.02 17.99 -11.52
N ASP A 49 -2.03 16.68 -11.26
CA ASP A 49 -2.89 15.71 -11.91
C ASP A 49 -3.59 14.83 -10.87
N PRO A 50 -4.72 15.32 -10.32
CA PRO A 50 -5.51 14.59 -9.33
C PRO A 50 -6.05 13.25 -9.84
N ASP A 51 -6.14 13.08 -11.17
CA ASP A 51 -6.74 11.93 -11.85
C ASP A 51 -5.75 10.84 -12.24
N SER A 52 -4.46 11.06 -11.99
CA SER A 52 -3.40 10.08 -12.23
C SER A 52 -3.57 8.83 -11.35
N VAL A 53 -4.15 7.78 -11.92
CA VAL A 53 -4.29 6.46 -11.27
C VAL A 53 -2.93 5.91 -10.84
N SER A 54 -1.91 6.03 -11.69
CA SER A 54 -0.55 5.57 -11.38
C SER A 54 0.09 6.32 -10.21
N ALA A 55 -0.19 7.62 -10.04
CA ALA A 55 0.29 8.38 -8.89
C ALA A 55 -0.47 8.02 -7.61
N ARG A 56 -1.79 7.80 -7.69
CA ARG A 56 -2.60 7.32 -6.56
C ARG A 56 -2.15 5.94 -6.09
N GLU A 57 -1.88 5.02 -7.03
CA GLU A 57 -1.35 3.68 -6.73
C GLU A 57 0.03 3.74 -6.06
N ALA A 58 0.96 4.51 -6.64
CA ALA A 58 2.28 4.71 -6.05
C ALA A 58 2.18 5.31 -4.64
N ARG A 59 1.23 6.23 -4.41
CA ARG A 59 0.99 6.82 -3.10
C ARG A 59 0.44 5.80 -2.10
N ALA A 60 -0.52 4.97 -2.50
CA ALA A 60 -1.03 3.89 -1.67
C ALA A 60 0.08 2.92 -1.26
N ARG A 61 0.96 2.55 -2.21
CA ARG A 61 2.17 1.77 -1.93
C ARG A 61 3.11 2.48 -0.96
N ALA A 62 3.38 3.75 -1.15
CA ALA A 62 4.24 4.53 -0.26
C ALA A 62 3.66 4.64 1.16
N LEU A 63 2.34 4.75 1.31
CA LEU A 63 1.68 4.69 2.63
C LEU A 63 1.90 3.34 3.30
N PHE A 64 1.78 2.24 2.54
CA PHE A 64 2.02 0.89 3.04
C PHE A 64 3.47 0.70 3.49
N ASP A 65 4.45 1.11 2.68
CA ASP A 65 5.88 1.02 2.97
C ASP A 65 6.26 1.91 4.17
N ALA A 66 5.60 3.06 4.32
CA ALA A 66 5.71 3.95 5.47
C ALA A 66 4.97 3.43 6.73
N ARG A 67 4.41 2.20 6.70
CA ARG A 67 3.67 1.57 7.82
C ARG A 67 2.36 2.30 8.20
N ARG A 68 1.86 3.19 7.35
CA ARG A 68 0.60 3.93 7.53
C ARG A 68 -0.55 3.10 6.98
N PHE A 69 -0.81 1.95 7.62
CA PHE A 69 -1.66 0.90 7.04
C PHE A 69 -3.13 1.28 6.89
N ASP A 70 -3.69 2.06 7.82
CA ASP A 70 -5.07 2.57 7.70
C ASP A 70 -5.22 3.44 6.45
N GLU A 71 -4.34 4.41 6.27
CA GLU A 71 -4.37 5.31 5.10
C GLU A 71 -4.06 4.56 3.80
N ALA A 72 -3.18 3.56 3.85
CA ALA A 72 -2.91 2.69 2.71
C ALA A 72 -4.17 1.89 2.32
N ALA A 73 -4.89 1.34 3.30
CA ALA A 73 -6.12 0.61 3.06
C ALA A 73 -7.18 1.52 2.41
N ASP A 74 -7.39 2.74 2.94
CA ASP A 74 -8.33 3.70 2.35
C ASP A 74 -7.93 4.08 0.92
N ALA A 75 -6.63 4.30 0.67
CA ALA A 75 -6.12 4.61 -0.65
C ALA A 75 -6.32 3.46 -1.65
N PHE A 76 -6.02 2.22 -1.26
CA PHE A 76 -6.25 1.06 -2.12
C PHE A 76 -7.74 0.76 -2.31
N ASP A 77 -8.59 0.97 -1.29
CA ASP A 77 -10.04 0.81 -1.42
C ASP A 77 -10.61 1.79 -2.45
N SER A 78 -10.16 3.06 -2.43
CA SER A 78 -10.54 4.03 -3.45
C SER A 78 -10.15 3.60 -4.86
N LEU A 79 -8.99 2.95 -5.04
CA LEU A 79 -8.55 2.41 -6.33
C LEU A 79 -9.43 1.23 -6.78
N VAL A 80 -9.79 0.34 -5.86
CA VAL A 80 -10.73 -0.78 -6.12
C VAL A 80 -12.11 -0.25 -6.51
N GLN A 81 -12.59 0.82 -5.89
CA GLN A 81 -13.87 1.43 -6.25
C GLN A 81 -13.85 2.04 -7.67
N VAL A 82 -12.73 2.65 -8.07
CA VAL A 82 -12.54 3.22 -9.41
C VAL A 82 -12.38 2.12 -10.46
N ASN A 83 -11.58 1.10 -10.17
CA ASN A 83 -11.36 -0.05 -11.03
C ASN A 83 -11.46 -1.36 -10.23
N PRO A 84 -12.65 -1.99 -10.19
CA PRO A 84 -12.84 -3.26 -9.50
C PRO A 84 -12.10 -4.45 -10.12
N SER A 85 -11.48 -4.27 -11.29
CA SER A 85 -10.67 -5.30 -11.97
C SER A 85 -9.17 -5.07 -11.81
N ASP A 86 -8.76 -4.16 -10.92
CA ASP A 86 -7.35 -3.91 -10.62
C ASP A 86 -6.82 -4.94 -9.62
N ASP A 87 -6.11 -5.95 -10.14
CA ASP A 87 -5.53 -7.01 -9.34
C ASP A 87 -4.52 -6.50 -8.29
N PHE A 88 -3.77 -5.44 -8.62
CA PHE A 88 -2.77 -4.86 -7.73
C PHE A 88 -3.44 -4.07 -6.59
N ALA A 89 -4.50 -3.32 -6.87
CA ALA A 89 -5.27 -2.62 -5.83
C ALA A 89 -5.91 -3.60 -4.85
N HIS A 90 -6.48 -4.71 -5.34
CA HIS A 90 -6.98 -5.79 -4.48
C HIS A 90 -5.87 -6.40 -3.62
N TYR A 91 -4.71 -6.68 -4.20
CA TYR A 91 -3.57 -7.19 -3.45
C TYR A 91 -3.09 -6.21 -2.37
N GLY A 92 -2.90 -4.94 -2.73
CA GLY A 92 -2.47 -3.87 -1.82
C GLY A 92 -3.44 -3.67 -0.64
N LEU A 93 -4.75 -3.64 -0.93
CA LEU A 93 -5.79 -3.57 0.09
C LEU A 93 -5.76 -4.79 1.01
N GLY A 94 -5.67 -5.99 0.45
CA GLY A 94 -5.58 -7.23 1.22
C GLY A 94 -4.36 -7.26 2.15
N MET A 95 -3.20 -6.81 1.67
CA MET A 95 -1.99 -6.69 2.47
C MET A 95 -2.11 -5.64 3.59
N ALA A 96 -2.70 -4.47 3.30
CA ALA A 96 -2.93 -3.43 4.29
C ALA A 96 -3.89 -3.92 5.39
N LEU A 97 -5.00 -4.56 5.00
CA LEU A 97 -5.96 -5.17 5.92
C LEU A 97 -5.33 -6.26 6.77
N TRP A 98 -4.44 -7.09 6.19
CA TRP A 98 -3.72 -8.10 6.94
C TRP A 98 -2.84 -7.48 8.04
N ARG A 99 -2.13 -6.39 7.73
CA ARG A 99 -1.32 -5.64 8.70
C ARG A 99 -2.17 -5.00 9.80
N LEU A 100 -3.40 -4.60 9.48
CA LEU A 100 -4.41 -4.12 10.42
C LEU A 100 -5.13 -5.25 11.19
N GLN A 101 -4.72 -6.51 10.98
CA GLN A 101 -5.34 -7.68 11.58
C GLN A 101 -6.82 -7.85 11.23
N ARG A 102 -7.22 -7.31 10.06
CA ARG A 102 -8.54 -7.46 9.48
C ARG A 102 -8.57 -8.68 8.55
N PHE A 103 -8.33 -9.87 9.11
CA PHE A 103 -7.90 -11.05 8.35
C PHE A 103 -8.95 -11.58 7.37
N ARG A 104 -10.24 -11.52 7.69
CA ARG A 104 -11.31 -11.98 6.78
C ARG A 104 -11.40 -11.10 5.55
N HIS A 105 -11.42 -9.78 5.74
CA HIS A 105 -11.42 -8.86 4.60
C HIS A 105 -10.13 -8.98 3.79
N ALA A 106 -8.99 -9.19 4.45
CA ALA A 106 -7.74 -9.48 3.76
C ALA A 106 -7.83 -10.75 2.89
N GLU A 107 -8.43 -11.84 3.40
CA GLU A 107 -8.66 -13.06 2.63
C GLU A 107 -9.51 -12.80 1.39
N ASP A 108 -10.60 -12.04 1.52
CA ASP A 108 -11.52 -11.76 0.41
C ASP A 108 -10.81 -11.01 -0.74
N HIS A 109 -10.06 -9.95 -0.43
CA HIS A 109 -9.35 -9.18 -1.45
C HIS A 109 -8.15 -9.93 -2.04
N LEU A 110 -7.38 -10.67 -1.23
CA LEU A 110 -6.27 -11.48 -1.74
C LEU A 110 -6.77 -12.65 -2.60
N ALA A 111 -7.91 -13.24 -2.26
CA ALA A 111 -8.54 -14.27 -3.09
C ALA A 111 -8.95 -13.71 -4.45
N MET A 112 -9.50 -12.49 -4.48
CA MET A 112 -9.85 -11.81 -5.73
C MET A 112 -8.61 -11.56 -6.60
N ALA A 113 -7.55 -10.97 -6.02
CA ALA A 113 -6.29 -10.74 -6.72
C ALA A 113 -5.69 -12.05 -7.28
N SER A 114 -5.70 -13.13 -6.48
CA SER A 114 -5.18 -14.42 -6.90
C SER A 114 -6.00 -15.07 -8.03
N VAL A 115 -7.31 -14.84 -8.07
CA VAL A 115 -8.17 -15.32 -9.18
C VAL A 115 -7.92 -14.52 -10.45
N MET A 116 -7.73 -13.20 -10.35
CA MET A 116 -7.44 -12.33 -11.49
C MET A 116 -6.06 -12.63 -12.11
N ARG A 117 -5.06 -12.91 -11.26
CA ARG A 117 -3.69 -13.23 -11.68
C ARG A 117 -3.19 -14.52 -11.02
N PRO A 118 -3.58 -15.70 -11.55
CA PRO A 118 -3.16 -16.98 -10.99
C PRO A 118 -1.67 -17.28 -11.22
N ASP A 119 -1.01 -16.56 -12.13
CA ASP A 119 0.43 -16.62 -12.43
C ASP A 119 1.29 -15.86 -11.41
N ARG A 120 0.69 -15.00 -10.59
CA ARG A 120 1.37 -14.21 -9.55
C ARG A 120 1.49 -15.02 -8.26
N ASP A 121 2.64 -15.67 -8.10
CA ASP A 121 2.94 -16.50 -6.93
C ASP A 121 2.93 -15.71 -5.61
N ASP A 122 3.26 -14.42 -5.66
CA ASP A 122 3.20 -13.49 -4.53
C ASP A 122 1.76 -13.34 -4.00
N TYR A 123 0.76 -13.26 -4.87
CA TYR A 123 -0.65 -13.14 -4.47
C TYR A 123 -1.14 -14.42 -3.80
N ARG A 124 -0.80 -15.58 -4.38
CA ARG A 124 -1.13 -16.88 -3.78
C ARG A 124 -0.46 -17.04 -2.41
N THR A 125 0.82 -16.69 -2.32
CA THR A 125 1.59 -16.80 -1.07
C THR A 125 0.99 -15.93 0.03
N ALA A 126 0.61 -14.68 -0.27
CA ALA A 126 -0.04 -13.80 0.68
C ALA A 126 -1.40 -14.36 1.16
N LEU A 127 -2.21 -14.87 0.22
CA LEU A 127 -3.49 -15.50 0.55
C LEU A 127 -3.33 -16.72 1.47
N ASP A 128 -2.35 -17.58 1.19
CA ASP A 128 -2.06 -18.76 2.00
C ASP A 128 -1.62 -18.38 3.42
N GLN A 129 -0.83 -17.31 3.56
CA GLN A 129 -0.42 -16.79 4.87
C GLN A 129 -1.62 -16.27 5.69
N VAL A 130 -2.53 -15.52 5.06
CA VAL A 130 -3.75 -15.04 5.73
C VAL A 130 -4.64 -16.21 6.14
N ARG A 131 -4.83 -17.20 5.26
CA ARG A 131 -5.60 -18.42 5.55
C ARG A 131 -5.01 -19.24 6.68
N ALA A 132 -3.68 -19.39 6.71
CA ALA A 132 -2.97 -20.07 7.79
C ALA A 132 -3.20 -19.34 9.12
N THR A 133 -3.14 -18.00 9.11
CA THR A 133 -3.41 -17.17 10.30
C THR A 133 -4.85 -17.36 10.81
N LEU A 134 -5.84 -17.30 9.93
CA LEU A 134 -7.24 -17.53 10.28
C LEU A 134 -7.47 -18.94 10.85
N ARG A 135 -6.85 -19.97 10.26
CA ARG A 135 -6.93 -21.35 10.75
C ARG A 135 -6.33 -21.48 12.15
N ALA A 136 -5.15 -20.91 12.38
CA ALA A 136 -4.48 -20.95 13.68
C ALA A 136 -5.31 -20.25 14.76
N ARG A 137 -5.85 -19.05 14.47
CA ARG A 137 -6.72 -18.31 15.41
C ARG A 137 -8.00 -19.07 15.73
N ARG A 138 -8.64 -19.67 14.71
CA ARG A 138 -9.82 -20.52 14.90
C ARG A 138 -9.54 -21.72 15.81
N GLN A 139 -8.40 -22.39 15.62
CA GLN A 139 -8.00 -23.54 16.44
C GLN A 139 -7.68 -23.14 17.89
N ALA A 140 -7.12 -21.95 18.08
CA ALA A 140 -6.83 -21.39 19.39
C ALA A 140 -8.06 -20.75 20.08
N GLY A 141 -9.23 -20.71 19.43
CA GLY A 141 -10.41 -20.03 19.97
C GLY A 141 -10.27 -18.50 20.05
N LEU A 142 -9.35 -17.92 19.28
CA LEU A 142 -9.07 -16.48 19.26
C LEU A 142 -9.99 -15.75 18.27
N PRO A 143 -10.27 -14.45 18.48
CA PRO A 143 -11.00 -13.63 17.51
C PRO A 143 -10.33 -13.67 16.14
N LEU A 144 -11.12 -13.79 15.07
CA LEU A 144 -10.61 -13.82 13.69
C LEU A 144 -10.20 -12.43 13.17
N GLU A 145 -10.47 -11.38 13.93
CA GLU A 145 -10.17 -9.99 13.61
C GLU A 145 -9.53 -9.33 14.84
N GLY A 146 -8.74 -8.27 14.60
CA GLY A 146 -8.17 -7.42 15.65
C GLY A 146 -6.94 -7.99 16.35
N PRO A 147 -6.31 -7.17 17.22
CA PRO A 147 -5.12 -7.58 17.95
C PRO A 147 -5.35 -8.76 18.87
N LEU A 148 -4.30 -9.57 19.04
CA LEU A 148 -4.30 -10.73 19.95
C LEU A 148 -4.45 -10.30 21.42
N ASP A 149 -4.22 -9.02 21.67
CA ASP A 149 -4.01 -8.35 22.94
C ASP A 149 -5.29 -7.64 23.44
N ALA A 150 -6.40 -7.70 22.71
CA ALA A 150 -7.69 -7.14 23.14
C ALA A 150 -8.38 -7.98 24.24
N GLY A 151 -7.58 -8.57 25.13
CA GLY A 151 -7.98 -9.41 26.23
C GLY A 151 -7.29 -8.98 27.53
N GLY A 152 -7.81 -7.91 28.14
CA GLY A 152 -7.85 -7.75 29.60
C GLY A 152 -7.33 -6.43 30.16
N PRO A 153 -7.81 -6.00 31.34
CA PRO A 153 -8.95 -6.55 32.12
C PRO A 153 -10.32 -6.04 31.69
#